data_AF-A0A7C4HWX7-F1
#
_entry.id   AF-A0A7C4HWX7-F1
#
_cell.length_a   1.000
_cell.length_b   1.000
_cell.length_c   1.000
_cell.angle_alpha   90.00
_cell.angle_beta   90.00
_cell.angle_gamma   90.00
#
_symmetry.space_group_name_H-M   'P 1'
#
loop_
_entity.id
_entity.type
_entity.pdbx_description
1 polymer ?
#
loop_
_entity_poly.entity_id
_entity_poly.type
_entity_poly.pdbx_seq_one_letter_code
_entity_poly.pdbx_strand_id
1 'polypeptide(L)'
;MSGWEILGESWIQASERALEQIRRFLERKDMDRLEIVQSMRFILLSLHRSLLGWMNWVNNPDIMVAFSKEELAEMNRRLGEFVQEFIKYDIEVTKQGARKSGFAIEARREAEESSRRRPDETFYI
;
A
#
# COMPACT_ATOMS: atom_id res chain seq x y z
N MET A 1 -20.93 -21.57 20.80
CA MET A 1 -19.97 -20.47 20.54
C MET A 1 -20.69 -19.16 20.75
N SER A 2 -20.08 -18.22 21.47
CA SER A 2 -20.62 -16.87 21.63
C SER A 2 -20.56 -16.10 20.31
N GLY A 3 -21.37 -15.05 20.15
CA GLY A 3 -21.35 -14.22 18.92
C GLY A 3 -19.99 -13.58 18.67
N TRP A 4 -19.22 -13.30 19.72
CA TRP A 4 -17.85 -12.78 19.64
C TRP A 4 -16.86 -13.80 19.07
N GLU A 5 -16.96 -15.07 19.48
CA GLU A 5 -16.09 -16.14 18.98
C GLU A 5 -16.29 -16.36 17.47
N ILE A 6 -17.55 -16.34 16.99
CA ILE A 6 -17.90 -16.52 15.58
C ILE A 6 -17.36 -15.35 14.73
N LEU A 7 -17.46 -14.12 15.23
CA LEU A 7 -16.90 -12.94 14.56
C LEU A 7 -15.37 -12.99 14.53
N GLY A 8 -14.73 -13.43 15.61
CA GLY A 8 -13.28 -13.63 15.69
C GLY A 8 -12.78 -14.69 14.70
N GLU A 9 -13.44 -15.86 14.65
CA GLU A 9 -13.08 -16.95 13.74
C GLU A 9 -13.24 -16.54 12.28
N SER A 10 -14.35 -15.86 11.94
CA SER A 10 -14.56 -15.29 10.60
C SER A 10 -13.45 -14.30 10.21
N TRP A 11 -13.02 -13.46 11.16
CA TRP A 11 -11.93 -12.51 10.94
C TRP A 11 -10.60 -13.20 10.68
N ILE A 12 -10.27 -14.25 11.45
CA ILE A 12 -9.06 -15.05 11.30
C ILE A 12 -9.03 -15.71 9.93
N GLN A 13 -10.09 -16.42 9.56
CA GLN A 13 -10.18 -17.09 8.25
C GLN A 13 -10.04 -16.12 7.08
N ALA A 14 -10.65 -14.93 7.17
CA ALA A 14 -10.50 -13.90 6.15
C ALA A 14 -9.06 -13.38 6.06
N SER A 15 -8.35 -13.30 7.18
CA SER A 15 -6.95 -12.86 7.23
C SER A 15 -5.99 -13.93 6.69
N GLU A 16 -6.24 -15.20 6.99
CA GLU A 16 -5.51 -16.34 6.41
C GLU A 16 -5.68 -16.41 4.88
N ARG A 17 -6.91 -16.24 4.39
CA ARG A 17 -7.17 -16.15 2.94
C ARG A 17 -6.43 -15.00 2.28
N ALA A 18 -6.37 -13.84 2.94
CA ALA A 18 -5.62 -12.70 2.44
C ALA A 18 -4.11 -12.99 2.39
N LEU A 19 -3.54 -13.61 3.43
CA LEU A 19 -2.13 -14.00 3.46
C LEU A 19 -1.78 -14.99 2.35
N GLU A 20 -2.60 -16.02 2.15
CA GLU A 20 -2.41 -17.00 1.07
C GLU A 20 -2.46 -16.33 -0.31
N GLN A 21 -3.40 -15.40 -0.51
CA GLN A 21 -3.51 -14.68 -1.78
C GLN A 21 -2.30 -13.76 -2.02
N ILE A 22 -1.79 -13.07 -0.98
CA ILE A 22 -0.57 -12.27 -1.06
C ILE A 22 0.61 -13.17 -1.44
N ARG A 23 0.77 -14.31 -0.76
CA ARG A 23 1.83 -15.28 -1.05
C ARG A 23 1.82 -15.71 -2.51
N ARG A 24 0.64 -16.08 -3.04
CA ARG A 24 0.49 -16.46 -4.46
C ARG A 24 0.91 -15.35 -5.41
N PHE A 25 0.55 -14.10 -5.13
CA PHE A 25 1.01 -12.99 -5.96
C PHE A 25 2.54 -12.83 -5.93
N LEU A 26 3.17 -12.98 -4.75
CA LEU A 26 4.62 -12.82 -4.60
C LEU A 26 5.43 -13.98 -5.20
N GLU A 27 4.87 -15.18 -5.28
CA GLU A 27 5.52 -16.36 -5.87
C GLU A 27 5.44 -16.40 -7.41
N ARG A 28 4.50 -15.65 -8.03
CA ARG A 28 4.38 -15.55 -9.49
C ARG A 28 5.56 -14.77 -10.09
N LYS A 29 6.26 -15.39 -11.05
CA LYS A 29 7.50 -14.83 -11.64
C LYS A 29 7.28 -14.01 -12.92
N ASP A 30 6.12 -14.14 -13.54
CA ASP A 30 5.81 -13.70 -14.90
C ASP A 30 4.62 -12.74 -14.97
N MET A 31 4.42 -11.91 -13.93
CA MET A 31 3.35 -10.92 -13.91
C MET A 31 3.62 -9.77 -14.90
N ASP A 32 2.61 -9.42 -15.69
CA ASP A 32 2.65 -8.19 -16.48
C ASP A 32 2.50 -6.94 -15.59
N ARG A 33 2.70 -5.75 -16.17
CA ARG A 33 2.65 -4.48 -15.43
C ARG A 33 1.30 -4.23 -14.76
N LEU A 34 0.19 -4.59 -15.40
CA LEU A 34 -1.15 -4.41 -14.84
C LEU A 34 -1.37 -5.39 -13.69
N GLU A 35 -0.95 -6.63 -13.84
CA GLU A 35 -1.03 -7.66 -12.79
C GLU A 35 -0.21 -7.27 -11.55
N ILE A 36 0.98 -6.69 -11.73
CA ILE A 36 1.77 -6.14 -10.63
C ILE A 36 0.99 -5.05 -9.89
N VAL A 37 0.38 -4.11 -10.61
CA VAL A 37 -0.43 -3.03 -9.99
C VAL A 37 -1.64 -3.58 -9.25
N GLN A 38 -2.30 -4.60 -9.80
CA GLN A 38 -3.43 -5.27 -9.13
C GLN A 38 -2.99 -5.99 -7.85
N SER A 39 -1.85 -6.69 -7.88
CA SER A 39 -1.24 -7.30 -6.70
C SER A 39 -0.94 -6.25 -5.61
N MET A 40 -0.30 -5.14 -5.99
CA MET A 40 -0.03 -4.02 -5.07
C MET A 40 -1.31 -3.49 -4.43
N ARG A 41 -2.37 -3.27 -5.23
CA ARG A 41 -3.67 -2.81 -4.72
C ARG A 41 -4.27 -3.80 -3.72
N PHE A 42 -4.21 -5.10 -4.00
CA PHE A 42 -4.72 -6.13 -3.09
C PHE A 42 -3.95 -6.16 -1.75
N ILE A 43 -2.62 -6.09 -1.82
CA ILE A 43 -1.75 -6.05 -0.63
C ILE A 43 -2.11 -4.84 0.25
N LEU A 44 -2.21 -3.64 -0.36
CA LEU A 44 -2.54 -2.41 0.37
C LEU A 44 -3.93 -2.46 1.01
N LEU A 45 -4.94 -2.99 0.31
CA LEU A 45 -6.29 -3.14 0.87
C LEU A 45 -6.33 -4.15 2.02
N SER A 46 -5.54 -5.23 1.91
CA SER A 46 -5.41 -6.22 2.98
C SER A 46 -4.75 -5.64 4.23
N LEU A 47 -3.70 -4.83 4.04
CA LEU A 47 -3.07 -4.06 5.12
C LEU A 47 -4.07 -3.08 5.76
N HIS A 48 -4.81 -2.31 4.95
CA HIS A 48 -5.82 -1.36 5.44
C HIS A 48 -6.89 -2.04 6.30
N ARG A 49 -7.44 -3.18 5.88
CA ARG A 49 -8.40 -3.95 6.69
C ARG A 49 -7.81 -4.37 8.03
N SER A 50 -6.57 -4.87 8.04
CA SER A 50 -5.88 -5.26 9.26
C SER A 50 -5.72 -4.07 10.21
N LEU A 51 -5.31 -2.91 9.68
CA LEU A 51 -5.18 -1.66 10.45
C LEU A 51 -6.51 -1.24 11.07
N LEU A 52 -7.63 -1.32 10.34
CA LEU A 52 -8.95 -1.01 10.90
C LEU A 52 -9.31 -1.94 12.08
N GLY A 53 -9.00 -3.24 11.98
CA GLY A 53 -9.18 -4.18 13.08
C GLY A 53 -8.36 -3.82 14.32
N TRP A 54 -7.07 -3.49 14.11
CA TRP A 54 -6.18 -3.03 15.18
C TRP A 54 -6.67 -1.73 15.83
N MET A 55 -7.11 -0.75 15.04
CA MET A 55 -7.67 0.50 15.55
C MET A 55 -8.92 0.25 16.38
N ASN A 56 -9.80 -0.68 15.97
CA ASN A 56 -10.98 -1.05 16.75
C ASN A 56 -10.61 -1.66 18.10
N TRP A 57 -9.58 -2.51 18.15
CA TRP A 57 -9.09 -3.10 19.40
C TRP A 57 -8.47 -2.04 20.31
N VAL A 58 -7.52 -1.25 19.80
CA VAL A 58 -6.77 -0.26 20.60
C VAL A 58 -7.69 0.84 21.15
N ASN A 59 -8.74 1.20 20.40
CA ASN A 59 -9.72 2.18 20.84
C ASN A 59 -10.81 1.60 21.77
N ASN A 60 -10.75 0.30 22.09
CA ASN A 60 -11.70 -0.36 23.00
C ASN A 60 -11.00 -0.76 24.32
N PRO A 61 -11.20 0.00 25.41
CA PRO A 61 -10.61 -0.30 26.72
C PRO A 61 -10.98 -1.67 27.27
N ASP A 62 -12.19 -2.17 26.99
CA ASP A 62 -12.66 -3.48 27.48
C ASP A 62 -11.88 -4.64 26.85
N ILE A 63 -11.37 -4.44 25.63
CA ILE A 63 -10.44 -5.38 24.98
C ILE A 63 -9.03 -5.17 25.53
N MET A 64 -8.57 -3.91 25.58
CA MET A 64 -7.19 -3.60 25.96
C MET A 64 -6.84 -3.97 27.40
N VAL A 65 -7.81 -3.91 28.33
CA VAL A 65 -7.60 -4.27 29.74
C VAL A 65 -7.37 -5.77 29.95
N ALA A 66 -7.74 -6.61 28.98
CA ALA A 66 -7.52 -8.05 29.05
C ALA A 66 -6.04 -8.44 28.86
N PHE A 67 -5.22 -7.53 28.33
CA PHE A 67 -3.79 -7.75 28.10
C PHE A 67 -2.95 -7.17 29.25
N SER A 68 -1.89 -7.89 29.60
CA SER A 68 -0.86 -7.40 30.53
C SER A 68 -0.06 -6.24 29.93
N LYS A 69 0.63 -5.50 30.79
CA LYS A 69 1.53 -4.42 30.36
C LYS A 69 2.64 -4.94 29.45
N GLU A 70 3.17 -6.12 29.74
CA GLU A 70 4.24 -6.76 28.98
C GLU A 70 3.75 -7.16 27.57
N GLU A 71 2.54 -7.70 27.46
CA GLU A 71 1.92 -8.00 26.16
C GLU A 71 1.68 -6.73 25.34
N LEU A 72 1.12 -5.69 25.97
CA LEU A 72 0.90 -4.40 25.30
C LEU A 72 2.22 -3.76 24.83
N ALA A 73 3.28 -3.86 25.64
CA ALA A 73 4.60 -3.35 25.27
C ALA A 73 5.19 -4.10 24.07
N GLU A 74 5.07 -5.43 24.03
CA GLU A 74 5.53 -6.26 22.90
C GLU A 74 4.71 -5.98 21.63
N MET A 75 3.38 -5.86 21.75
CA MET A 75 2.50 -5.51 20.64
C MET A 75 2.88 -4.14 20.05
N ASN A 76 3.07 -3.13 20.90
CA ASN A 76 3.49 -1.79 20.50
C ASN A 76 4.86 -1.81 19.80
N ARG A 77 5.83 -2.56 20.35
CA ARG A 77 7.17 -2.68 19.75
C ARG A 77 7.10 -3.29 18.34
N ARG A 78 6.40 -4.42 18.18
CA ARG A 78 6.28 -5.12 16.88
C ARG A 78 5.56 -4.26 15.83
N LEU A 79 4.47 -3.60 16.21
CA LEU A 79 3.78 -2.67 15.31
C LEU A 79 4.70 -1.52 14.89
N GLY A 80 5.42 -0.93 15.86
CA GLY A 80 6.38 0.14 15.59
C GLY A 80 7.50 -0.26 14.64
N GLU A 81 8.07 -1.46 14.79
CA GLU A 81 9.12 -1.97 13.89
C GLU A 81 8.61 -2.15 12.45
N PHE A 82 7.45 -2.78 12.29
CA PHE A 82 6.84 -2.98 10.98
C PHE A 82 6.48 -1.67 10.27
N VAL A 83 5.83 -0.74 10.99
CA VAL A 83 5.37 0.54 10.43
C VAL A 83 6.55 1.45 10.06
N GLN A 84 7.63 1.43 10.83
CA GLN A 84 8.83 2.22 10.52
C GLN A 84 9.42 1.85 9.16
N GLU A 85 9.59 0.56 8.88
CA GLU A 85 10.13 0.11 7.59
C GLU A 85 9.18 0.44 6.43
N PHE A 86 7.86 0.27 6.65
CA PHE A 86 6.86 0.64 5.65
C PHE A 86 6.88 2.15 5.31
N ILE A 87 6.93 3.02 6.32
CA ILE A 87 6.98 4.49 6.12
C ILE A 87 8.27 4.92 5.43
N LYS A 88 9.42 4.31 5.77
CA LYS A 88 10.69 4.59 5.08
C LYS A 88 10.56 4.31 3.58
N TYR A 89 9.97 3.17 3.23
CA TYR A 89 9.74 2.80 1.83
C TYR A 89 8.73 3.72 1.14
N ASP A 90 7.64 4.09 1.80
CA ASP A 90 6.66 5.05 1.28
C ASP A 90 7.29 6.39 0.92
N ILE A 91 8.14 6.93 1.81
CA ILE A 91 8.90 8.16 1.56
C ILE A 91 9.79 8.00 0.33
N GLU A 92 10.49 6.87 0.20
CA GLU A 92 11.36 6.59 -0.94
C GLU A 92 10.57 6.56 -2.26
N VAL A 93 9.50 5.77 -2.32
CA VAL A 93 8.66 5.62 -3.51
C VAL A 93 8.00 6.94 -3.89
N THR A 94 7.52 7.71 -2.90
CA THR A 94 6.93 9.04 -3.14
C THR A 94 7.96 10.00 -3.75
N LYS A 95 9.19 10.02 -3.26
CA LYS A 95 10.28 10.81 -3.84
C LYS A 95 10.59 10.37 -5.27
N GLN A 96 10.64 9.06 -5.53
CA GLN A 96 10.83 8.53 -6.88
C GLN A 96 9.69 8.94 -7.82
N GLY A 97 8.44 8.87 -7.36
CA GLY A 97 7.25 9.28 -8.09
C GLY A 97 7.28 10.77 -8.45
N ALA A 98 7.60 11.63 -7.49
CA ALA A 98 7.70 13.08 -7.70
C ALA A 98 8.78 13.45 -8.74
N ARG A 99 9.92 12.76 -8.73
CA ARG A 99 10.97 12.95 -9.75
C ARG A 99 10.48 12.52 -11.13
N LYS A 100 9.88 11.33 -11.24
CA LYS A 100 9.37 10.81 -12.52
C LYS A 100 8.25 11.67 -13.10
N SER A 101 7.34 12.18 -12.26
CA SER A 101 6.29 13.10 -12.71
C SER A 101 6.85 14.45 -13.14
N GLY A 102 7.83 15.00 -12.41
CA GLY A 102 8.55 16.21 -12.79
C GLY A 102 9.20 16.09 -14.17
N PHE A 103 9.95 15.00 -14.41
CA PHE A 103 10.55 14.73 -15.72
C PHE A 103 9.51 14.55 -16.82
N ALA A 104 8.38 13.89 -16.54
CA ALA A 104 7.31 13.73 -17.52
C ALA A 104 6.63 15.06 -17.88
N ILE A 105 6.50 15.98 -16.92
CA ILE A 105 5.98 17.34 -17.14
C ILE A 105 6.97 18.16 -17.97
N GLU A 106 8.25 18.10 -17.65
CA GLU A 106 9.32 18.81 -18.36
C GLU A 106 9.46 18.33 -19.81
N ALA A 107 9.51 17.02 -20.04
CA ALA A 107 9.55 16.42 -21.37
C ALA A 107 8.33 16.78 -22.22
N ARG A 108 7.13 16.86 -21.61
CA ARG A 108 5.92 17.35 -22.32
C ARG A 108 6.05 18.81 -22.70
N ARG A 109 6.54 19.66 -21.80
CA ARG A 109 6.74 21.08 -22.05
C ARG A 109 7.77 21.33 -23.15
N GLU A 110 8.88 20.58 -23.16
CA GLU A 110 9.91 20.67 -24.20
C GLU A 110 9.38 20.23 -25.57
N ALA A 111 8.54 19.19 -25.62
CA ALA A 111 7.87 18.75 -26.86
C ALA A 111 6.87 19.79 -27.38
N GLU A 112 6.12 20.45 -26.49
CA GLU A 112 5.21 21.56 -26.81
C GLU A 112 5.98 22.81 -27.29
N GLU A 113 7.10 23.15 -26.66
CA GLU A 113 7.94 24.27 -27.11
C GLU A 113 8.63 23.97 -28.45
N SER A 114 9.08 22.73 -28.66
CA SER A 114 9.73 22.31 -29.92
C SER A 114 8.75 22.25 -31.09
N SER A 115 7.48 21.88 -30.84
CA SER A 115 6.43 21.93 -31.86
C SER A 115 5.99 23.37 -32.18
N ARG A 116 6.01 24.28 -31.20
CA ARG A 116 5.78 25.73 -31.43
C ARG A 116 6.93 26.43 -32.16
N ARG A 117 8.18 25.95 -32.01
CA ARG A 117 9.37 26.48 -32.69
C ARG A 117 9.55 25.97 -34.12
N ARG A 118 8.64 25.17 -34.66
CA ARG A 118 8.55 24.87 -36.10
C ARG A 118 7.48 25.76 -36.74
N PRO A 119 7.76 27.04 -37.07
CA PRO A 119 6.87 27.79 -37.94
C PRO A 119 7.01 27.22 -39.36
N ASP A 120 5.89 26.76 -39.92
CA ASP A 120 5.43 27.00 -41.30
C ASP A 120 6.43 27.06 -42.49
N GLU A 121 7.59 26.40 -42.42
CA GLU A 121 8.47 26.28 -43.60
C GLU A 121 8.05 25.12 -44.50
N THR A 122 6.84 25.16 -45.06
CA THR A 122 6.58 24.51 -46.36
C THR A 122 5.42 25.16 -47.11
N PHE A 123 5.50 26.46 -47.37
CA PHE A 123 4.73 27.07 -48.45
C PHE A 123 5.59 28.04 -49.25
N TYR A 124 6.26 27.56 -50.29
CA TYR A 124 6.52 28.34 -51.51
C TYR A 124 6.49 27.42 -52.74
N ILE A 125 5.45 27.66 -53.55
CA ILE A 125 5.18 27.47 -54.99
C ILE A 125 6.19 26.64 -55.80
#